data_AF-A0A6M4FGT6-F1
#
_entry.id   AF-A0A6M4FGT6-F1
#
_cell.length_a   1.000
_cell.length_b   1.000
_cell.length_c   1.000
_cell.angle_alpha   90.00
_cell.angle_beta   90.00
_cell.angle_gamma   90.00
#
_symmetry.space_group_name_H-M   'P 1'
#
loop_
_entity.id
_entity.type
_entity.pdbx_description
1 polymer ?
#
loop_
_entity_poly.entity_id
_entity_poly.type
_entity_poly.pdbx_seq_one_letter_code
_entity_poly.pdbx_strand_id
1 'polypeptide(L)'
;MQDNDNQIEQEIQAKGLTAPRVTPADIETNIASEHYFTAGQAERSIKIVRSGTFAGGDAPEPPKALDLLTFCVLVLKNGFTVTGESACASPENFDAEVGRKIARANAVNKIWPLMGYHLKQRLHEQR
;
A
#
# COMPACT_ATOMS: atom_id res chain seq x y z
N MET A 1 -3.67 -13.42 0.96
CA MET A 1 -3.70 -12.98 -0.44
C MET A 1 -2.51 -13.54 -1.21
N GLN A 2 -1.28 -13.36 -0.72
CA GLN A 2 -0.06 -13.95 -1.34
C GLN A 2 -0.17 -15.46 -1.66
N ASP A 3 -0.77 -16.26 -0.78
CA ASP A 3 -0.94 -17.70 -1.02
C ASP A 3 -1.86 -18.02 -2.21
N ASN A 4 -2.88 -17.20 -2.46
CA ASN A 4 -3.82 -17.39 -3.56
C ASN A 4 -3.18 -17.01 -4.90
N ASP A 5 -2.41 -15.91 -4.93
CA ASP A 5 -1.75 -15.45 -6.15
C ASP A 5 -0.67 -16.46 -6.62
N ASN A 6 0.04 -17.08 -5.67
CA ASN A 6 1.01 -18.13 -5.96
C ASN A 6 0.34 -19.41 -6.51
N GLN A 7 -0.82 -19.79 -5.96
CA GLN A 7 -1.59 -20.93 -6.46
C GLN A 7 -2.09 -20.71 -7.89
N ILE A 8 -2.60 -19.51 -8.19
CA ILE A 8 -3.05 -19.14 -9.53
C ILE A 8 -1.87 -19.19 -10.53
N GLU A 9 -0.70 -18.67 -10.15
CA GLU A 9 0.48 -18.74 -11.02
C GLU A 9 0.93 -20.19 -11.29
N GLN A 10 0.88 -21.07 -10.29
CA GLN A 10 1.16 -22.50 -10.49
C GLN A 10 0.18 -23.14 -11.49
N GLU A 11 -1.10 -22.81 -11.43
CA GLU A 11 -2.12 -23.31 -12.37
C GLU A 11 -1.87 -22.81 -13.80
N ILE A 12 -1.51 -21.54 -13.97
CA ILE A 12 -1.15 -20.95 -15.28
C ILE A 12 0.03 -21.70 -15.91
N GLN A 13 1.05 -21.98 -15.11
CA GLN A 13 2.23 -22.74 -15.54
C GLN A 13 1.88 -24.18 -15.91
N ALA A 14 1.07 -24.85 -15.09
CA ALA A 14 0.59 -26.21 -15.36
C ALA A 14 -0.22 -26.31 -16.67
N LYS A 15 -0.91 -25.21 -17.05
CA LYS A 15 -1.63 -25.09 -18.32
C LYS A 15 -0.76 -24.71 -19.53
N GLY A 16 0.55 -24.52 -19.34
CA GLY A 16 1.48 -24.19 -20.43
C GLY A 16 1.30 -22.78 -21.00
N LEU A 17 0.73 -21.85 -20.24
CA LEU A 17 0.52 -20.47 -20.68
C LEU A 17 1.81 -19.65 -20.52
N THR A 18 2.61 -19.57 -21.60
CA THR A 18 3.97 -19.01 -21.58
C THR A 18 4.09 -17.55 -22.01
N ALA A 19 2.99 -16.89 -22.35
CA ALA A 19 3.02 -15.48 -22.75
C ALA A 19 3.54 -14.58 -21.61
N PRO A 20 4.24 -13.46 -21.93
CA PRO A 20 4.69 -12.51 -20.92
C PRO A 20 3.53 -12.00 -20.06
N ARG A 21 3.72 -12.01 -18.74
CA ARG A 21 2.75 -11.53 -17.74
C ARG A 21 3.48 -10.98 -16.52
N VAL A 22 2.74 -10.27 -15.68
CA VAL A 22 3.21 -9.87 -14.35
C VAL A 22 2.98 -11.05 -13.40
N THR A 23 3.98 -11.34 -12.56
CA THR A 23 3.90 -12.36 -11.50
C THR A 23 3.84 -11.70 -10.12
N PRO A 24 3.44 -12.44 -9.06
CA PRO A 24 3.50 -11.93 -7.70
C PRO A 24 4.92 -11.50 -7.30
N ALA A 25 5.93 -12.24 -7.73
CA ALA A 25 7.33 -11.92 -7.48
C ALA A 25 7.78 -10.62 -8.17
N ASP A 26 7.27 -10.32 -9.36
CA ASP A 26 7.56 -9.05 -10.05
C ASP A 26 7.05 -7.85 -9.25
N ILE A 27 5.86 -7.97 -8.65
CA ILE A 27 5.27 -6.90 -7.84
C ILE A 27 6.11 -6.65 -6.60
N GLU A 28 6.41 -7.70 -5.84
CA GLU A 28 7.23 -7.60 -4.63
C GLU A 28 8.62 -7.03 -4.96
N THR A 29 9.23 -7.50 -6.05
CA THR A 29 10.53 -7.00 -6.51
C THR A 29 10.47 -5.55 -7.01
N ASN A 30 9.31 -5.04 -7.43
CA ASN A 30 9.16 -3.67 -7.91
C ASN A 30 8.96 -2.65 -6.76
N ILE A 31 8.66 -3.11 -5.54
CA ILE A 31 8.55 -2.25 -4.36
C ILE A 31 9.96 -1.90 -3.86
N ALA A 32 10.27 -0.61 -3.78
CA ALA A 32 11.53 -0.09 -3.28
C ALA A 32 11.50 0.23 -1.78
N SER A 33 10.38 0.72 -1.25
CA SER A 33 10.20 0.96 0.18
C SER A 33 8.73 1.00 0.59
N GLU A 34 8.47 0.79 1.87
CA GLU A 34 7.13 0.79 2.47
C GLU A 34 7.09 1.72 3.68
N HIS A 35 6.04 2.53 3.78
CA HIS A 35 5.86 3.51 4.86
C HIS A 35 4.46 3.37 5.44
N TYR A 36 4.35 3.41 6.77
CA TYR A 36 3.09 3.18 7.47
C TYR A 36 2.84 4.27 8.51
N PHE A 37 1.62 4.78 8.55
CA PHE A 37 1.19 5.76 9.55
C PHE A 37 -0.34 5.76 9.66
N THR A 38 -0.88 6.30 10.76
CA THR A 38 -2.31 6.63 10.84
C THR A 38 -2.56 8.08 10.45
N ALA A 39 -3.78 8.42 10.00
CA ALA A 39 -4.14 9.82 9.75
C ALA A 39 -3.92 10.69 10.99
N GLY A 40 -4.22 10.18 12.19
CA GLY A 40 -3.99 10.88 13.45
C GLY A 40 -2.52 11.18 13.71
N GLN A 41 -1.62 10.23 13.39
CA GLN A 41 -0.17 10.45 13.49
C GLN A 41 0.32 11.53 12.52
N ALA A 42 -0.18 11.53 11.29
CA ALA A 42 0.17 12.53 10.29
C ALA A 42 -0.29 13.93 10.72
N GLU A 43 -1.53 14.07 11.20
CA GLU A 43 -2.07 15.36 11.65
C GLU A 43 -1.30 15.90 12.87
N ARG A 44 -1.01 15.06 13.87
CA ARG A 44 -0.20 15.45 15.03
C ARG A 44 1.21 15.90 14.62
N SER A 45 1.82 15.22 13.65
CA SER A 45 3.15 15.60 13.14
C SER A 45 3.15 16.97 12.45
N ILE A 46 2.11 17.29 11.67
CA ILE A 46 1.95 18.60 11.02
C ILE A 46 1.81 19.71 12.08
N LYS A 47 1.07 19.45 13.17
CA LYS A 47 0.90 20.42 14.27
C LYS A 47 2.25 20.78 14.88
N ILE A 48 3.09 19.79 15.18
CA ILE A 48 4.44 20.00 15.74
C ILE A 48 5.30 20.87 14.80
N VAL A 49 5.30 20.56 13.50
CA VAL A 49 6.12 21.31 12.52
C VAL A 49 5.64 22.76 12.36
N ARG A 50 4.33 23.01 12.40
CA ARG A 50 3.76 24.35 12.19
C ARG A 50 3.82 25.26 13.42
N SER A 51 3.71 24.71 14.63
CA SER A 51 3.75 25.50 15.87
C SER A 51 5.17 25.86 16.30
N GLY A 52 6.20 25.16 15.82
CA GLY A 52 7.58 25.33 16.27
C GLY A 52 7.80 24.93 17.74
N THR A 53 6.77 24.41 18.41
CA THR A 53 6.79 24.04 19.83
C THR A 53 6.42 22.56 19.97
N PHE A 54 7.32 21.80 20.62
CA PHE A 54 7.04 20.44 21.09
C PHE A 54 6.02 20.41 22.26
N ALA A 55 5.75 21.56 22.86
CA ALA A 55 4.81 21.70 23.97
C ALA A 55 3.39 21.91 23.43
N GLY A 56 2.47 21.04 23.87
CA GLY A 56 1.08 21.02 23.45
C GLY A 56 0.37 22.34 23.71
N GLY A 57 0.25 23.15 22.67
CA GLY A 57 -0.65 24.31 22.66
C GLY A 57 -2.10 23.85 22.59
N ASP A 58 -3.01 24.76 22.95
CA ASP A 58 -4.48 24.61 23.01
C ASP A 58 -5.17 24.29 21.66
N ALA A 59 -4.44 23.76 20.69
CA ALA A 59 -4.98 23.31 19.43
C ALA A 59 -5.93 22.11 19.68
N PRO A 60 -7.11 22.08 19.05
CA PRO A 60 -8.01 20.96 19.18
C PRO A 60 -7.31 19.65 18.79
N GLU A 61 -7.43 18.62 19.63
CA GLU A 61 -6.99 17.27 19.29
C GLU A 61 -7.69 16.79 18.00
N PRO A 62 -6.99 16.04 17.13
CA PRO A 62 -7.60 15.46 15.95
C PRO A 62 -8.78 14.56 16.34
N PRO A 63 -9.80 14.40 15.47
CA PRO A 63 -10.86 13.43 15.69
C PRO A 63 -10.27 12.03 15.91
N LYS A 64 -10.67 11.35 17.00
CA LYS A 64 -10.17 9.99 17.34
C LYS A 64 -10.34 8.95 16.23
N ALA A 65 -11.31 9.16 15.33
CA ALA A 65 -11.50 8.32 14.15
C ALA A 65 -10.25 8.27 13.24
N LEU A 66 -9.41 9.32 13.24
CA LEU A 66 -8.17 9.36 12.46
C LEU A 66 -7.10 8.41 13.00
N ASP A 67 -7.17 8.01 14.26
CA ASP A 67 -6.27 6.99 14.83
C ASP A 67 -6.60 5.58 14.34
N LEU A 68 -7.80 5.37 13.79
CA LEU A 68 -8.28 4.07 13.28
C LEU A 68 -8.01 3.85 11.78
N LEU A 69 -7.52 4.88 11.09
CA LEU A 69 -7.24 4.85 9.66
C LEU A 69 -5.75 4.68 9.41
N THR A 70 -5.34 3.47 9.04
CA THR A 70 -3.95 3.14 8.71
C THR A 70 -3.70 3.30 7.21
N PHE A 71 -2.61 3.97 6.86
CA PHE A 71 -2.09 4.08 5.50
C PHE A 71 -0.85 3.20 5.34
N CYS A 72 -0.72 2.63 4.14
CA CYS A 72 0.50 2.06 3.59
C CYS A 72 0.85 2.87 2.35
N VAL A 73 2.08 3.36 2.25
CA VAL A 73 2.62 4.01 1.06
C VAL A 73 3.77 3.17 0.55
N LEU A 74 3.60 2.60 -0.65
CA LEU A 74 4.62 1.85 -1.37
C LEU A 74 5.28 2.77 -2.39
N VAL A 75 6.60 2.89 -2.34
CA VAL A 75 7.38 3.56 -3.38
C VAL A 75 7.88 2.48 -4.33
N LEU A 76 7.55 2.57 -5.62
CA LEU A 76 8.03 1.65 -6.65
C LEU A 76 9.44 2.04 -7.12
N LYS A 77 10.16 1.11 -7.77
CA LYS A 77 11.53 1.33 -8.27
C LYS A 77 11.67 2.51 -9.23
N ASN A 78 10.60 2.89 -9.92
CA ASN A 78 10.57 4.06 -10.81
C ASN A 78 10.21 5.39 -10.10
N GLY A 79 10.05 5.37 -8.77
CA GLY A 79 9.66 6.53 -7.96
C GLY A 79 8.16 6.78 -7.88
N PHE A 80 7.33 6.01 -8.59
CA PHE A 80 5.87 6.13 -8.48
C PHE A 80 5.39 5.62 -7.13
N THR A 81 4.42 6.32 -6.53
CA THR A 81 3.87 5.94 -5.22
C THR A 81 2.50 5.31 -5.36
N VAL A 82 2.27 4.21 -4.65
CA VAL A 82 0.96 3.55 -4.56
C VAL A 82 0.55 3.49 -3.09
N THR A 83 -0.66 3.94 -2.79
CA THR A 83 -1.19 3.92 -1.42
C THR A 83 -2.17 2.79 -1.22
N GLY A 84 -2.32 2.34 0.01
CA GLY A 84 -3.42 1.49 0.44
C GLY A 84 -3.85 1.87 1.84
N GLU A 85 -5.13 1.65 2.12
CA GLU A 85 -5.77 2.16 3.33
C GLU A 85 -6.49 1.02 4.06
N SER A 86 -6.46 1.05 5.38
CA SER A 86 -7.25 0.19 6.26
C SER A 86 -7.99 1.07 7.26
N ALA A 87 -9.32 1.14 7.11
CA ALA A 87 -10.20 1.86 8.02
C ALA A 87 -10.82 0.86 9.01
N CYS A 88 -10.40 0.91 10.28
CA CYS A 88 -11.00 0.07 11.31
C CYS A 88 -12.37 0.61 11.72
N ALA A 89 -13.37 -0.26 11.80
CA ALA A 89 -14.75 0.12 12.08
C ALA A 89 -14.99 0.50 13.55
N SER A 90 -14.19 -0.02 14.49
CA SER A 90 -14.36 0.27 15.92
C SER A 90 -13.01 0.35 16.65
N PRO A 91 -12.85 1.29 17.60
CA PRO A 91 -11.62 1.40 18.40
C PRO A 91 -11.26 0.13 19.15
N GLU A 92 -12.25 -0.62 19.63
CA GLU A 92 -12.07 -1.83 20.44
C GLU A 92 -11.43 -2.97 19.64
N ASN A 93 -11.62 -2.96 18.32
CA ASN A 93 -11.06 -3.95 17.39
C ASN A 93 -9.85 -3.40 16.62
N PHE A 94 -9.33 -2.25 17.02
CA PHE A 94 -8.16 -1.69 16.37
C PHE A 94 -6.92 -2.51 16.71
N ASP A 95 -6.31 -3.06 15.67
CA ASP A 95 -5.01 -3.73 15.74
C ASP A 95 -4.10 -3.11 14.67
N ALA A 96 -2.99 -2.52 15.11
CA ALA A 96 -2.07 -1.80 14.23
C ALA A 96 -1.35 -2.73 13.25
N GLU A 97 -1.07 -3.97 13.65
CA GLU A 97 -0.39 -4.94 12.79
C GLU A 97 -1.34 -5.44 11.70
N VAL A 98 -2.58 -5.78 12.07
CA VAL A 98 -3.63 -6.17 11.12
C VAL A 98 -3.94 -5.03 10.16
N GLY A 99 -4.08 -3.80 10.67
CA GLY A 99 -4.31 -2.61 9.85
C GLY A 99 -3.21 -2.41 8.80
N ARG A 100 -1.94 -2.57 9.18
CA ARG A 100 -0.79 -2.50 8.24
C ARG A 100 -0.86 -3.58 7.17
N LYS A 101 -1.15 -4.83 7.54
CA LYS A 101 -1.28 -5.95 6.60
C LYS A 101 -2.37 -5.69 5.57
N ILE A 102 -3.54 -5.22 6.00
CA ILE A 102 -4.66 -4.89 5.11
C ILE A 102 -4.31 -3.69 4.20
N ALA A 103 -3.75 -2.62 4.77
CA ALA A 103 -3.35 -1.44 4.00
C ALA A 103 -2.30 -1.80 2.93
N ARG A 104 -1.32 -2.65 3.27
CA ARG A 104 -0.32 -3.15 2.31
C ARG A 104 -0.97 -3.97 1.20
N ALA A 105 -1.84 -4.93 1.55
CA ALA A 105 -2.54 -5.75 0.56
C ALA A 105 -3.37 -4.88 -0.40
N ASN A 106 -4.05 -3.85 0.12
CA ASN A 106 -4.79 -2.90 -0.69
C ASN A 106 -3.89 -2.09 -1.64
N ALA A 107 -2.68 -1.72 -1.20
CA ALA A 107 -1.70 -1.05 -2.06
C ALA A 107 -1.18 -1.99 -3.16
N VAL A 108 -0.83 -3.24 -2.81
CA VAL A 108 -0.38 -4.28 -3.75
C VAL A 108 -1.44 -4.58 -4.80
N ASN A 109 -2.71 -4.67 -4.42
CA ASN A 109 -3.83 -4.86 -5.35
C ASN A 109 -3.92 -3.75 -6.41
N LYS A 110 -3.53 -2.52 -6.07
CA LYS A 110 -3.47 -1.40 -7.02
C LYS A 110 -2.22 -1.47 -7.93
N ILE A 111 -1.14 -2.15 -7.52
CA ILE A 111 0.06 -2.32 -8.36
C ILE A 111 -0.20 -3.26 -9.54
N TRP A 112 -0.98 -4.33 -9.34
CA TRP A 112 -1.32 -5.30 -10.39
C TRP A 112 -1.76 -4.68 -11.74
N PRO A 113 -2.82 -3.84 -11.79
CA PRO A 113 -3.24 -3.23 -13.05
C PRO A 113 -2.20 -2.25 -13.62
N LEU A 114 -1.43 -1.56 -12.78
CA LEU A 114 -0.38 -0.63 -13.22
C LEU A 114 0.76 -1.37 -13.94
N MET A 115 1.25 -2.46 -13.34
CA MET A 115 2.29 -3.27 -13.95
C MET A 115 1.78 -4.02 -15.18
N GLY A 116 0.52 -4.47 -15.18
CA GLY A 116 -0.12 -5.06 -16.34
C GLY A 116 -0.19 -4.09 -17.53
N TYR A 117 -0.60 -2.84 -17.27
CA TYR A 117 -0.59 -1.78 -18.29
C TYR A 117 0.85 -1.50 -18.79
N HIS A 118 1.81 -1.35 -17.88
CA HIS A 118 3.21 -1.08 -18.25
C HIS A 118 3.81 -2.20 -19.12
N LEU A 119 3.54 -3.46 -18.79
CA LEU A 119 3.94 -4.60 -19.61
C LEU A 119 3.29 -4.53 -21.00
N LYS A 120 1.98 -4.29 -21.07
CA LYS A 120 1.26 -4.19 -22.34
C LYS A 120 1.81 -3.06 -23.21
N GLN A 121 2.13 -1.93 -22.61
CA GLN A 121 2.74 -0.79 -23.29
C GLN A 121 4.09 -1.16 -23.90
N ARG A 122 4.98 -1.81 -23.13
CA ARG A 122 6.28 -2.29 -23.64
C ARG A 122 6.12 -3.26 -24.81
N LEU A 123 5.16 -4.19 -24.73
CA LEU A 123 4.87 -5.13 -25.81
C LEU A 123 4.28 -4.46 -27.06
N HIS A 124 3.64 -3.30 -26.90
CA HIS A 124 3.14 -2.51 -28.03
C HIS A 124 4.27 -1.74 -28.71
N GLU A 125 5.17 -1.13 -27.94
CA GLU A 125 6.32 -0.35 -28.44
C GLU A 125 7.40 -1.21 -29.13
N GLN A 126 7.45 -2.51 -28.85
CA GLN A 126 8.38 -3.46 -29.47
C GLN A 126 7.89 -4.03 -30.83
N ARG A 127 6.72 -3.60 -31.31
CA ARG A 127 6.16 -4.01 -32.61
C ARG A 127 6.53 -3.00 -33.69
#